data_AF-A0A9P4HZ74-F1
#
_entry.id   AF-A0A9P4HZ74-F1
#
_cell.length_a   1.000
_cell.length_b   1.000
_cell.length_c   1.000
_cell.angle_alpha   90.00
_cell.angle_beta   90.00
_cell.angle_gamma   90.00
#
_symmetry.space_group_name_H-M   'P 1'
#
loop_
_entity.id
_entity.type
_entity.pdbx_description
1 polymer ?
#
loop_
_entity_poly.entity_id
_entity_poly.type
_entity_poly.pdbx_seq_one_letter_code
_entity_poly.pdbx_strand_id
1 'polypeptide(L)'
;MREQSEQELQSTNHVAHLTLQPVSKLETRRSVLSTTLLSSRNTLTRLQRAKSKSPSASTALAVAQNQHNHNLENLHRTCAGVTAFRVKDPDPFAVDNGKILGVRIDVSVNGVFVPPYYLLLNRASPESPSLRIHKHTIPPCVGLAELEARYLPRRNAVEGVDAPLKPAPEQNLQKLVRVLRRELVGHHLRVSAVEKLRGDAGLSGKEGSESDDEEEEEGGKAGITGIAALDIDGREIEIKWADGTSGRVWISKAGVVEKAVVKAVETGARRRDLERKILGGDRRVEGLVDRLAS
;
A
#
# COMPACT_ATOMS: atom_id res chain seq x y z
N MET A 1 -5.51 45.60 29.07
CA MET A 1 -4.61 44.52 29.53
C MET A 1 -4.67 43.30 28.61
N ARG A 2 -5.85 42.81 28.15
CA ARG A 2 -5.96 41.69 27.20
C ARG A 2 -5.43 41.97 25.78
N GLU A 3 -5.67 43.17 25.24
CA GLU A 3 -5.18 43.54 23.90
C GLU A 3 -3.65 43.66 23.83
N GLN A 4 -3.00 44.06 24.92
CA GLN A 4 -1.53 44.13 24.99
C GLN A 4 -0.90 42.74 25.02
N SER A 5 -1.52 41.78 25.75
CA SER A 5 -1.06 40.38 25.72
C SER A 5 -1.25 39.71 24.36
N GLU A 6 -2.33 40.04 23.63
CA GLU A 6 -2.56 39.51 22.28
C GLU A 6 -1.58 40.09 21.25
N GLN A 7 -1.22 41.38 21.36
CA GLN A 7 -0.20 42.00 20.51
C GLN A 7 1.21 41.47 20.79
N GLU A 8 1.55 41.16 22.03
CA GLU A 8 2.82 40.51 22.40
C GLU A 8 2.88 39.06 21.90
N LEU A 9 1.77 38.31 21.98
CA LEU A 9 1.66 36.95 21.41
C LEU A 9 1.75 36.96 19.88
N GLN A 10 1.14 37.94 19.20
CA GLN A 10 1.26 38.07 17.75
C GLN A 10 2.68 38.48 17.32
N SER A 11 3.34 39.36 18.08
CA SER A 11 4.72 39.79 17.79
C SER A 11 5.73 38.66 18.02
N THR A 12 5.59 37.88 19.10
CA THR A 12 6.46 36.73 19.38
C THR A 12 6.30 35.61 18.35
N ASN A 13 5.06 35.30 17.93
CA ASN A 13 4.81 34.36 16.84
C ASN A 13 5.38 34.85 15.50
N HIS A 14 5.32 36.16 15.23
CA HIS A 14 5.89 36.74 14.02
C HIS A 14 7.43 36.65 14.00
N VAL A 15 8.09 36.95 15.13
CA VAL A 15 9.55 36.80 15.28
C VAL A 15 9.98 35.32 15.19
N ALA A 16 9.22 34.41 15.80
CA ALA A 16 9.44 32.97 15.66
C ALA A 16 9.30 32.53 14.19
N HIS A 17 8.25 32.98 13.49
CA HIS A 17 8.05 32.68 12.08
C HIS A 17 9.19 33.21 11.19
N LEU A 18 9.65 34.44 11.41
CA LEU A 18 10.75 35.07 10.66
C LEU A 18 12.12 34.40 10.90
N THR A 19 12.36 33.86 12.10
CA THR A 19 13.64 33.25 12.47
C THR A 19 13.70 31.74 12.18
N LEU A 20 12.57 31.02 12.30
CA LEU A 20 12.50 29.57 12.08
C LEU A 20 12.42 29.20 10.59
N GLN A 21 11.79 30.03 9.75
CA GLN A 21 11.71 29.75 8.31
C GLN A 21 13.08 29.73 7.60
N PRO A 22 14.01 30.68 7.83
CA PRO A 22 15.34 30.63 7.23
C PRO A 22 16.18 29.45 7.73
N VAL A 23 16.11 29.14 9.03
CA VAL A 23 16.88 28.05 9.63
C VAL A 23 16.43 26.70 9.08
N SER A 24 15.12 26.44 9.03
CA SER A 24 14.59 25.20 8.45
C SER A 24 14.95 25.05 6.96
N LYS A 25 14.93 26.13 6.18
CA LYS A 25 15.38 26.13 4.78
C LYS A 25 16.87 25.78 4.66
N LEU A 26 17.72 26.33 5.52
CA LEU A 26 19.16 26.03 5.56
C LEU A 26 19.44 24.60 5.99
N GLU A 27 18.71 24.08 6.98
CA GLU A 27 18.81 22.69 7.43
C GLU A 27 18.39 21.72 6.31
N THR A 28 17.29 22.01 5.64
CA THR A 28 16.80 21.23 4.50
C THR A 28 17.83 21.23 3.37
N ARG A 29 18.37 22.41 3.02
CA ARG A 29 19.41 22.55 2.00
C ARG A 29 20.69 21.79 2.40
N ARG A 30 21.12 21.90 3.66
CA ARG A 30 22.27 21.15 4.19
C ARG A 30 22.05 19.66 4.06
N SER A 31 20.87 19.17 4.46
CA SER A 31 20.47 17.76 4.36
C SER A 31 20.52 17.26 2.92
N VAL A 32 19.94 18.00 1.97
CA VAL A 32 19.96 17.66 0.54
C VAL A 32 21.40 17.64 -0.01
N LEU A 33 22.22 18.63 0.32
CA LEU A 33 23.61 18.67 -0.13
C LEU A 33 24.44 17.54 0.48
N SER A 34 24.27 17.25 1.78
CA SER A 34 24.99 16.16 2.44
C SER A 34 24.62 14.80 1.87
N THR A 35 23.32 14.55 1.64
CA THR A 35 22.86 13.28 1.06
C THR A 35 23.33 13.13 -0.39
N THR A 36 23.33 14.22 -1.18
CA THR A 36 23.87 14.23 -2.55
C THR A 36 25.37 13.94 -2.57
N LEU A 37 26.15 14.57 -1.68
CA LEU A 37 27.58 14.34 -1.57
C LEU A 37 27.90 12.92 -1.13
N LEU A 38 27.20 12.38 -0.11
CA LEU A 38 27.42 11.02 0.38
C LEU A 38 26.97 9.95 -0.62
N SER A 39 25.96 10.25 -1.45
CA SER A 39 25.48 9.34 -2.49
C SER A 39 26.33 9.37 -3.77
N SER A 40 27.22 10.35 -3.91
CA SER A 40 28.07 10.49 -5.11
C SER A 40 29.14 9.39 -5.17
N ARG A 41 29.32 8.79 -6.35
CA ARG A 41 30.40 7.80 -6.58
C ARG A 41 31.79 8.44 -6.52
N ASN A 42 31.90 9.72 -6.87
CA ASN A 42 33.17 10.44 -6.90
C ASN A 42 33.71 10.71 -5.49
N THR A 43 32.82 10.98 -4.53
CA THR A 43 33.22 11.20 -3.13
C THR A 43 33.67 9.88 -2.50
N LEU A 44 32.92 8.78 -2.73
CA LEU A 44 33.28 7.44 -2.27
C LEU A 44 34.67 7.02 -2.77
N THR A 45 34.94 7.15 -4.07
CA THR A 45 36.24 6.77 -4.66
C THR A 45 37.40 7.62 -4.15
N ARG A 46 37.19 8.93 -3.93
CA ARG A 46 38.19 9.81 -3.32
C ARG A 46 38.48 9.43 -1.87
N LEU A 47 37.44 9.15 -1.07
CA LEU A 47 37.59 8.70 0.32
C LEU A 47 38.30 7.34 0.39
N GLN A 48 37.99 6.41 -0.52
CA GLN A 48 38.68 5.12 -0.63
C GLN A 48 40.18 5.29 -0.88
N ARG A 49 40.58 6.22 -1.75
CA ARG A 49 42.00 6.55 -1.99
C ARG A 49 42.67 7.26 -0.82
N ALA A 50 41.91 8.02 -0.04
CA ALA A 50 42.40 8.76 1.12
C ALA A 50 42.46 7.92 2.41
N LYS A 51 41.85 6.72 2.42
CA LYS A 51 41.77 5.82 3.59
C LYS A 51 43.11 5.55 4.27
N SER A 52 44.18 5.36 3.49
CA SER A 52 45.53 5.09 4.02
C SER A 52 46.25 6.33 4.52
N LYS A 53 45.73 7.54 4.27
CA LYS A 53 46.42 8.81 4.54
C LYS A 53 45.98 9.49 5.83
N SER A 54 44.79 9.18 6.37
CA SER A 54 44.27 9.83 7.57
C SER A 54 43.22 8.96 8.29
N PRO A 55 43.23 8.91 9.63
CA PRO A 55 42.18 8.23 10.41
C PRO A 55 40.80 8.89 10.21
N SER A 56 40.73 10.21 10.02
CA SER A 56 39.47 10.93 9.74
C SER A 56 38.84 10.50 8.41
N ALA A 57 39.68 10.20 7.41
CA ALA A 57 39.22 9.67 6.13
C ALA A 57 38.61 8.26 6.27
N SER A 58 39.05 7.47 7.26
CA SER A 58 38.49 6.14 7.52
C SER A 58 37.06 6.22 8.10
N THR A 59 36.81 7.15 9.02
CA THR A 59 35.47 7.42 9.56
C THR A 59 34.54 7.97 8.49
N ALA A 60 35.00 8.95 7.71
CA ALA A 60 34.20 9.52 6.62
C ALA A 60 33.85 8.47 5.55
N LEU A 61 34.79 7.56 5.25
CA LEU A 61 34.55 6.43 4.36
C LEU A 61 33.50 5.47 4.91
N ALA A 62 33.53 5.14 6.20
CA ALA A 62 32.53 4.28 6.83
C ALA A 62 31.12 4.89 6.71
N VAL A 63 30.98 6.20 6.93
CA VAL A 63 29.71 6.92 6.74
C VAL A 63 29.24 6.88 5.29
N ALA A 64 30.14 7.15 4.33
CA ALA A 64 29.79 7.10 2.90
C ALA A 64 29.41 5.68 2.44
N GLN A 65 30.08 4.65 2.95
CA GLN A 65 29.75 3.25 2.68
C GLN A 65 28.40 2.86 3.28
N ASN A 66 28.11 3.28 4.51
CA ASN A 66 26.81 3.05 5.13
C ASN A 66 25.69 3.73 4.33
N GLN A 67 25.90 4.97 3.87
CA GLN A 67 24.94 5.65 2.99
C GLN A 67 24.76 4.90 1.66
N HIS A 68 25.85 4.42 1.06
CA HIS A 68 25.78 3.65 -0.18
C HIS A 68 24.98 2.35 -0.02
N ASN A 69 25.22 1.61 1.07
CA ASN A 69 24.49 0.38 1.40
C ASN A 69 23.00 0.67 1.65
N HIS A 70 22.70 1.76 2.36
CA HIS A 70 21.33 2.21 2.58
C HIS A 70 20.61 2.58 1.27
N ASN A 71 21.30 3.30 0.37
CA ASN A 71 20.76 3.63 -0.94
C ASN A 71 20.51 2.38 -1.79
N LEU A 72 21.42 1.40 -1.75
CA LEU A 72 21.26 0.13 -2.44
C LEU A 72 20.06 -0.65 -1.88
N GLU A 73 19.88 -0.67 -0.56
CA GLU A 73 18.71 -1.28 0.07
C GLU A 73 17.41 -0.60 -0.37
N ASN A 74 17.38 0.74 -0.38
CA ASN A 74 16.22 1.51 -0.85
C ASN A 74 15.93 1.27 -2.34
N LEU A 75 16.96 1.13 -3.16
CA LEU A 75 16.83 0.76 -4.58
C LEU A 75 16.15 -0.61 -4.71
N HIS A 76 16.60 -1.62 -3.97
CA HIS A 76 15.98 -2.94 -3.99
C HIS A 76 14.53 -2.90 -3.52
N ARG A 77 14.22 -2.15 -2.45
CA ARG A 77 12.85 -1.97 -1.96
C ARG A 77 11.95 -1.30 -3.01
N THR A 78 12.43 -0.24 -3.64
CA THR A 78 11.68 0.54 -4.66
C THR A 78 11.45 -0.27 -5.94
N CYS A 79 12.49 -0.93 -6.45
CA CYS A 79 12.44 -1.60 -7.75
C CYS A 79 11.82 -3.00 -7.68
N ALA A 80 12.16 -3.79 -6.65
CA ALA A 80 11.61 -5.14 -6.51
C ALA A 80 10.20 -5.13 -5.89
N GLY A 81 9.91 -4.14 -5.03
CA GLY A 81 8.67 -4.06 -4.25
C GLY A 81 8.50 -5.17 -3.19
N VAL A 82 9.42 -6.13 -3.16
CA VAL A 82 9.48 -7.24 -2.22
C VAL A 82 10.92 -7.44 -1.82
N THR A 83 11.19 -7.44 -0.52
CA THR A 83 12.53 -7.70 0.03
C THR A 83 12.46 -8.66 1.20
N ALA A 84 13.49 -9.50 1.34
CA ALA A 84 13.62 -10.40 2.49
C ALA A 84 14.66 -9.84 3.46
N PHE A 85 14.41 -9.98 4.75
CA PHE A 85 15.30 -9.57 5.83
C PHE A 85 15.29 -10.61 6.94
N ARG A 86 16.34 -10.62 7.77
CA ARG A 86 16.47 -11.56 8.88
C ARG A 86 16.10 -10.86 10.18
N VAL A 87 15.30 -11.53 11.00
CA VAL A 87 14.89 -11.07 12.32
C VAL A 87 15.21 -12.16 13.33
N LYS A 88 15.58 -11.77 14.54
CA LYS A 88 15.70 -12.68 15.66
C LYS A 88 14.58 -12.38 16.66
N ASP A 89 13.78 -13.39 16.97
CA ASP A 89 12.82 -13.35 18.07
C ASP A 89 13.61 -13.24 19.39
N PRO A 90 13.35 -12.22 20.22
CA PRO A 90 14.00 -12.10 21.52
C PRO A 90 13.57 -13.19 22.52
N ASP A 91 12.48 -13.92 22.26
CA ASP A 91 12.00 -14.98 23.16
C ASP A 91 13.01 -16.15 23.26
N PRO A 92 13.52 -16.48 24.47
CA PRO A 92 14.40 -17.63 24.67
C PRO A 92 13.75 -18.99 24.33
N PHE A 93 12.42 -19.08 24.28
CA PHE A 93 11.69 -20.30 23.93
C PHE A 93 11.27 -20.36 22.45
N ALA A 94 11.73 -19.41 21.63
CA ALA A 94 11.37 -19.37 20.22
C ALA A 94 11.95 -20.55 19.41
N VAL A 95 11.15 -21.05 18.48
CA VAL A 95 11.53 -22.13 17.55
C VAL A 95 12.76 -21.71 16.72
N ASP A 96 13.68 -22.64 16.47
CA ASP A 96 14.94 -22.41 15.71
C ASP A 96 15.79 -21.26 16.28
N ASN A 97 15.93 -21.18 17.61
CA ASN A 97 16.72 -20.16 18.31
C ASN A 97 16.29 -18.72 17.93
N GLY A 98 14.99 -18.56 17.72
CA GLY A 98 14.37 -17.28 17.33
C GLY A 98 14.67 -16.84 15.90
N LYS A 99 15.21 -17.68 15.01
CA LYS A 99 15.48 -17.27 13.63
C LYS A 99 14.18 -17.10 12.85
N ILE A 100 13.89 -15.86 12.46
CA ILE A 100 12.71 -15.50 11.67
C ILE A 100 13.16 -14.93 10.32
N LEU A 101 12.54 -15.41 9.26
CA LEU A 101 12.64 -14.81 7.93
C LEU A 101 11.52 -13.77 7.78
N GLY A 102 11.89 -12.50 7.73
CA GLY A 102 10.98 -11.41 7.42
C GLY A 102 10.91 -11.18 5.93
N VAL A 103 9.71 -10.90 5.43
CA VAL A 103 9.46 -10.41 4.07
C VAL A 103 8.72 -9.09 4.18
N ARG A 104 9.28 -8.05 3.56
CA ARG A 104 8.69 -6.72 3.43
C ARG A 104 8.10 -6.61 2.03
N ILE A 105 6.85 -6.18 1.96
CA ILE A 105 6.12 -5.94 0.71
C ILE A 105 5.76 -4.47 0.67
N ASP A 106 6.36 -3.76 -0.28
CA ASP A 106 6.11 -2.36 -0.55
C ASP A 106 5.13 -2.25 -1.73
N VAL A 107 4.09 -1.44 -1.54
CA VAL A 107 3.08 -1.11 -2.56
C VAL A 107 3.15 0.39 -2.79
N SER A 108 3.19 0.81 -4.05
CA SER A 108 3.09 2.21 -4.44
C SER A 108 1.82 2.44 -5.23
N VAL A 109 1.12 3.51 -4.89
CA VAL A 109 -0.15 3.93 -5.47
C VAL A 109 -0.02 5.42 -5.74
N ASN A 110 -0.34 5.87 -6.96
CA ASN A 110 -0.26 7.27 -7.35
C ASN A 110 1.10 7.94 -7.06
N GLY A 111 2.20 7.18 -7.18
CA GLY A 111 3.56 7.67 -6.93
C GLY A 111 3.98 7.74 -5.45
N VAL A 112 3.11 7.36 -4.52
CA VAL A 112 3.38 7.34 -3.08
C VAL A 112 3.42 5.90 -2.57
N PHE A 113 4.35 5.60 -1.67
CA PHE A 113 4.41 4.30 -1.01
C PHE A 113 3.48 4.27 0.20
N VAL A 114 2.61 3.27 0.26
CA VAL A 114 1.80 2.98 1.46
C VAL A 114 2.68 2.35 2.53
N PRO A 115 2.26 2.34 3.81
CA PRO A 115 2.97 1.62 4.86
C PRO A 115 3.23 0.16 4.45
N PRO A 116 4.48 -0.34 4.59
CA PRO A 116 4.84 -1.65 4.11
C PRO A 116 4.10 -2.76 4.87
N TYR A 117 3.79 -3.83 4.15
CA TYR A 117 3.28 -5.06 4.75
C TYR A 117 4.44 -5.98 5.12
N TYR A 118 4.31 -6.62 6.27
CA TYR A 118 5.30 -7.55 6.78
C TYR A 118 4.70 -8.95 6.86
N LEU A 119 5.49 -9.94 6.45
CA LEU A 119 5.23 -11.35 6.62
C LEU A 119 6.43 -11.96 7.36
N LEU A 120 6.20 -12.49 8.54
CA LEU A 120 7.22 -13.13 9.37
C LEU A 120 7.03 -14.64 9.29
N LEU A 121 8.08 -15.34 8.85
CA LEU A 121 8.09 -16.77 8.64
C LEU A 121 9.04 -17.42 9.64
N ASN A 122 8.57 -18.47 10.31
CA ASN A 122 9.41 -19.34 11.14
C ASN A 122 9.58 -20.70 10.44
N ARG A 123 10.58 -21.47 10.89
CA ARG A 123 10.68 -22.88 10.52
C ARG A 123 9.72 -23.69 11.38
N ALA A 124 9.06 -24.68 10.78
CA ALA A 124 8.11 -25.52 11.50
C ALA A 124 8.79 -26.46 12.52
N SER A 125 10.01 -26.90 12.22
CA SER A 125 10.90 -27.65 13.11
C SER A 125 12.33 -27.15 12.88
N PRO A 126 13.21 -27.14 13.90
CA PRO A 126 14.61 -26.77 13.73
C PRO A 126 15.34 -27.61 12.66
N GLU A 127 14.93 -28.86 12.49
CA GLU A 127 15.53 -29.80 11.54
C GLU A 127 14.89 -29.73 10.14
N SER A 128 13.67 -29.19 10.03
CA SER A 128 12.97 -29.13 8.76
C SER A 128 13.19 -27.78 8.05
N PRO A 129 13.48 -27.77 6.74
CA PRO A 129 13.58 -26.54 5.97
C PRO A 129 12.19 -25.92 5.67
N SER A 130 11.11 -26.50 6.19
CA SER A 130 9.74 -26.06 5.91
C SER A 130 9.41 -24.78 6.65
N LEU A 131 8.99 -23.75 5.91
CA LEU A 131 8.56 -22.47 6.42
C LEU A 131 7.07 -22.49 6.76
N ARG A 132 6.70 -21.74 7.80
CA ARG A 132 5.33 -21.46 8.24
C ARG A 132 5.18 -19.97 8.50
N ILE A 133 3.98 -19.45 8.27
CA ILE A 133 3.64 -18.07 8.61
C ILE A 133 3.47 -17.96 10.13
N HIS A 134 4.26 -17.09 10.76
CA HIS A 134 4.21 -16.81 12.19
C HIS A 134 3.31 -15.60 12.49
N LYS A 135 3.60 -14.45 11.87
CA LYS A 135 2.86 -13.18 12.04
C LYS A 135 2.82 -12.41 10.72
N HIS A 136 1.82 -11.57 10.54
CA HIS A 136 1.73 -10.68 9.37
C HIS A 136 0.95 -9.40 9.69
N THR A 137 1.10 -8.40 8.82
CA THR A 137 0.29 -7.17 8.82
C THR A 137 -0.67 -7.08 7.64
N ILE A 138 -0.83 -8.18 6.89
CA ILE A 138 -1.67 -8.26 5.68
C ILE A 138 -3.16 -8.10 6.06
N PRO A 139 -3.95 -7.29 5.32
CA PRO A 139 -5.38 -7.10 5.58
C PRO A 139 -6.18 -8.40 5.45
N PRO A 140 -7.29 -8.55 6.21
CA PRO A 140 -8.09 -9.78 6.24
C PRO A 140 -8.81 -10.08 4.93
N CYS A 141 -9.01 -9.08 4.06
CA CYS A 141 -9.59 -9.28 2.73
C CYS A 141 -8.69 -10.14 1.81
N VAL A 142 -7.40 -10.28 2.14
CA VAL A 142 -6.48 -11.17 1.44
C VAL A 142 -6.52 -12.54 2.12
N GLY A 143 -7.01 -13.56 1.40
CA GLY A 143 -7.12 -14.94 1.89
C GLY A 143 -5.77 -15.64 2.13
N LEU A 144 -5.05 -15.22 3.17
CA LEU A 144 -3.69 -15.70 3.44
C LEU A 144 -3.64 -17.19 3.77
N ALA A 145 -4.65 -17.72 4.45
CA ALA A 145 -4.74 -19.15 4.78
C ALA A 145 -4.79 -20.03 3.53
N GLU A 146 -5.54 -19.61 2.49
CA GLU A 146 -5.61 -20.32 1.21
C GLU A 146 -4.26 -20.28 0.48
N LEU A 147 -3.59 -19.12 0.54
CA LEU A 147 -2.26 -18.95 -0.04
C LEU A 147 -1.20 -19.76 0.71
N GLU A 148 -1.26 -19.84 2.04
CA GLU A 148 -0.39 -20.69 2.86
C GLU A 148 -0.58 -22.16 2.50
N ALA A 149 -1.83 -22.65 2.49
CA ALA A 149 -2.13 -24.03 2.14
C ALA A 149 -1.65 -24.41 0.73
N ARG A 150 -1.74 -23.48 -0.23
CA ARG A 150 -1.37 -23.71 -1.62
C ARG A 150 0.14 -23.65 -1.88
N TYR A 151 0.85 -22.72 -1.24
CA TYR A 151 2.26 -22.43 -1.56
C TYR A 151 3.25 -22.82 -0.47
N LEU A 152 2.79 -22.97 0.77
CA LEU A 152 3.55 -23.48 1.92
C LEU A 152 2.86 -24.72 2.51
N PRO A 153 2.66 -25.79 1.71
CA PRO A 153 2.08 -27.02 2.21
C PRO A 153 2.92 -27.56 3.38
N ARG A 154 2.22 -27.99 4.43
CA ARG A 154 2.88 -28.61 5.59
C ARG A 154 3.23 -30.04 5.22
N ARG A 155 4.45 -30.46 5.53
CA ARG A 155 4.79 -31.88 5.59
C ARG A 155 4.10 -32.42 6.84
N ASN A 156 2.94 -33.05 6.68
CA ASN A 156 2.31 -33.76 7.78
C ASN A 156 3.23 -34.92 8.14
N ALA A 157 3.85 -34.86 9.32
CA ALA A 157 4.59 -35.99 9.90
C ALA A 157 3.65 -37.05 10.49
N VAL A 158 2.33 -36.86 10.36
CA VAL A 158 1.27 -37.70 10.95
C VAL A 158 0.36 -38.21 9.84
N GLU A 159 0.91 -38.97 8.90
CA GLU A 159 0.12 -40.00 8.21
C GLU A 159 0.83 -41.32 8.47
N GLY A 160 0.12 -42.20 9.17
CA GLY A 160 0.60 -43.48 9.60
C GLY A 160 1.04 -44.37 8.44
N VAL A 161 1.88 -45.33 8.80
CA VAL A 161 2.15 -46.62 8.16
C VAL A 161 1.14 -46.96 7.03
N ASP A 162 1.66 -47.14 5.82
CA ASP A 162 0.97 -47.72 4.64
C ASP A 162 0.07 -46.85 3.75
N ALA A 163 0.45 -45.60 3.46
CA ALA A 163 -0.04 -44.88 2.26
C ALA A 163 1.12 -44.61 1.27
N PRO A 164 0.96 -44.88 -0.04
CA PRO A 164 2.03 -44.68 -1.01
C PRO A 164 2.44 -43.20 -1.03
N LEU A 165 3.70 -42.95 -0.64
CA LEU A 165 4.33 -41.63 -0.55
C LEU A 165 4.20 -40.87 -1.89
N LYS A 166 3.13 -40.08 -2.05
CA LYS A 166 3.18 -38.96 -2.98
C LYS A 166 4.21 -37.98 -2.41
N PRO A 167 5.22 -37.55 -3.20
CA PRO A 167 6.17 -36.56 -2.71
C PRO A 167 5.41 -35.32 -2.29
N ALA A 168 5.59 -34.90 -1.03
CA ALA A 168 4.96 -33.69 -0.53
C ALA A 168 5.31 -32.52 -1.48
N PRO A 169 4.32 -31.70 -1.89
CA PRO A 169 4.57 -30.62 -2.83
C PRO A 169 5.64 -29.66 -2.28
N GLU A 170 6.58 -29.29 -3.15
CA GLU A 170 7.69 -28.41 -2.78
C GLU A 170 7.17 -27.01 -2.41
N GLN A 171 7.61 -26.48 -1.27
CA GLN A 171 7.22 -25.14 -0.83
C GLN A 171 7.79 -24.09 -1.78
N ASN A 172 6.98 -23.10 -2.13
CA ASN A 172 7.39 -22.03 -3.03
C ASN A 172 7.06 -20.64 -2.48
N LEU A 173 7.98 -20.12 -1.67
CA LEU A 173 7.87 -18.79 -1.07
C LEU A 173 7.84 -17.68 -2.13
N GLN A 174 8.60 -17.82 -3.21
CA GLN A 174 8.65 -16.78 -4.26
C GLN A 174 7.30 -16.61 -4.95
N LYS A 175 6.62 -17.72 -5.27
CA LYS A 175 5.26 -17.70 -5.83
C LYS A 175 4.26 -17.16 -4.83
N LEU A 176 4.32 -17.59 -3.56
CA LEU A 176 3.46 -17.06 -2.50
C LEU A 176 3.54 -15.53 -2.46
N VAL A 177 4.74 -14.99 -2.33
CA VAL A 177 4.95 -13.55 -2.14
C VAL A 177 4.61 -12.77 -3.42
N ARG A 178 4.88 -13.32 -4.60
CA ARG A 178 4.49 -12.71 -5.88
C ARG A 178 2.96 -12.60 -6.02
N VAL A 179 2.23 -13.64 -5.64
CA VAL A 179 0.76 -13.64 -5.65
C VAL A 179 0.23 -12.68 -4.59
N LEU A 180 0.76 -12.75 -3.37
CA LEU A 180 0.38 -11.87 -2.27
C LEU A 180 0.58 -10.39 -2.62
N ARG A 181 1.72 -10.02 -3.19
CA ARG A 181 1.94 -8.64 -3.66
C ARG A 181 0.92 -8.24 -4.73
N ARG A 182 0.58 -9.14 -5.65
CA ARG A 182 -0.44 -8.85 -6.68
C ARG A 182 -1.81 -8.59 -6.06
N GLU A 183 -2.21 -9.36 -5.04
CA GLU A 183 -3.46 -9.12 -4.31
C GLU A 183 -3.44 -7.76 -3.61
N LEU A 184 -2.36 -7.44 -2.89
CA LEU A 184 -2.21 -6.17 -2.18
C LEU A 184 -2.22 -4.96 -3.14
N VAL A 185 -1.48 -5.04 -4.24
CA VAL A 185 -1.49 -4.00 -5.27
C VAL A 185 -2.89 -3.85 -5.86
N GLY A 186 -3.57 -4.96 -6.17
CA GLY A 186 -4.94 -4.92 -6.69
C GLY A 186 -5.94 -4.30 -5.73
N HIS A 187 -5.83 -4.59 -4.44
CA HIS A 187 -6.62 -3.97 -3.37
C HIS A 187 -6.47 -2.45 -3.36
N HIS A 188 -5.23 -1.98 -3.29
CA HIS A 188 -4.94 -0.54 -3.28
C HIS A 188 -5.35 0.18 -4.56
N LEU A 189 -5.19 -0.46 -5.72
CA LEU A 189 -5.66 0.10 -6.99
C LEU A 189 -7.20 0.18 -7.05
N ARG A 190 -7.92 -0.79 -6.48
CA ARG A 190 -9.40 -0.73 -6.41
C ARG A 190 -9.87 0.40 -5.51
N VAL A 191 -9.31 0.51 -4.31
CA VAL A 191 -9.64 1.60 -3.37
C VAL A 191 -9.39 2.97 -4.01
N SER A 192 -8.20 3.15 -4.62
CA SER A 192 -7.89 4.39 -5.31
C SER A 192 -8.78 4.65 -6.54
N ALA A 193 -9.21 3.59 -7.24
CA ALA A 193 -10.15 3.74 -8.35
C ALA A 193 -11.54 4.19 -7.88
N VAL A 194 -12.02 3.73 -6.71
CA VAL A 194 -13.29 4.20 -6.12
C VAL A 194 -13.20 5.69 -5.75
N GLU A 195 -12.09 6.10 -5.13
CA GLU A 195 -11.84 7.50 -4.81
C GLU A 195 -11.80 8.37 -6.07
N LYS A 196 -11.11 7.89 -7.12
CA LYS A 196 -11.06 8.57 -8.40
C LYS A 196 -12.45 8.67 -9.05
N LEU A 197 -13.23 7.58 -9.04
CA LEU A 197 -14.60 7.58 -9.54
C LEU A 197 -15.48 8.62 -8.84
N ARG A 198 -15.35 8.75 -7.52
CA ARG A 198 -16.04 9.79 -6.75
C ARG A 198 -15.64 11.18 -7.21
N GLY A 199 -14.34 11.43 -7.41
CA GLY A 199 -13.84 12.68 -7.97
C GLY A 199 -14.39 12.98 -9.37
N ASP A 200 -14.35 11.98 -10.27
CA ASP A 200 -14.81 12.13 -11.65
C ASP A 200 -16.32 12.40 -11.72
N ALA A 201 -17.10 11.80 -10.81
CA ALA A 201 -18.54 12.03 -10.64
C ALA A 201 -18.88 13.39 -9.99
N GLY A 202 -17.89 14.13 -9.49
CA GLY A 202 -18.10 15.41 -8.79
C GLY A 202 -18.48 15.26 -7.31
N LEU A 203 -18.24 14.09 -6.71
CA LEU A 203 -18.57 13.77 -5.31
C LEU A 203 -17.39 14.02 -4.34
N SER A 204 -16.27 14.56 -4.82
CA SER A 204 -15.11 14.87 -3.98
C SER A 204 -15.39 16.10 -3.11
N GLY A 205 -15.81 15.88 -1.86
CA GLY A 205 -16.06 16.93 -0.87
C GLY A 205 -17.05 16.57 0.24
N LYS A 206 -17.86 15.52 0.05
CA LYS A 206 -18.96 15.16 0.97
C LYS A 206 -18.59 14.24 2.15
N GLU A 207 -17.32 13.87 2.35
CA GLU A 207 -16.91 12.94 3.43
C GLU A 207 -16.25 13.62 4.65
N GLY A 208 -16.43 14.93 4.86
CA GLY A 208 -15.83 15.60 6.02
C GLY A 208 -16.46 16.92 6.49
N SER A 209 -17.63 17.30 5.98
CA SER A 209 -18.34 18.49 6.46
C SER A 209 -19.61 18.06 7.18
N GLU A 210 -19.56 18.01 8.51
CA GLU A 210 -20.75 18.10 9.39
C GLU A 210 -21.29 19.54 9.34
N SER A 211 -21.54 20.07 8.14
CA SER A 211 -22.29 21.30 7.95
C SER A 211 -23.66 20.90 7.44
N ASP A 212 -24.66 21.06 8.31
CA ASP A 212 -26.09 21.06 7.99
C ASP A 212 -26.41 22.22 7.03
N ASP A 213 -25.93 22.14 5.80
CA ASP A 213 -26.40 22.98 4.71
C ASP A 213 -27.17 22.06 3.76
N GLU A 214 -28.49 22.17 3.84
CA GLU A 214 -29.50 21.59 2.93
C GLU A 214 -29.37 22.21 1.52
N GLU A 215 -28.18 22.18 0.93
CA GLU A 215 -27.99 22.51 -0.48
C GLU A 215 -28.39 21.28 -1.30
N GLU A 216 -29.44 21.50 -2.10
CA GLU A 216 -30.10 20.58 -3.02
C GLU A 216 -29.14 19.54 -3.61
N GLU A 217 -29.58 18.28 -3.66
CA GLU A 217 -28.87 17.20 -4.37
C GLU A 217 -28.80 17.51 -5.88
N GLU A 218 -28.00 18.48 -6.30
CA GLU A 218 -27.56 18.60 -7.67
C GLU A 218 -26.75 17.35 -7.97
N GLY A 219 -27.39 16.40 -8.65
CA GLY A 219 -26.79 15.13 -9.03
C GLY A 219 -25.44 15.38 -9.70
N GLY A 220 -24.43 14.64 -9.27
CA GLY A 220 -23.12 14.64 -9.91
C GLY A 220 -23.23 14.22 -11.39
N LYS A 221 -22.09 14.20 -12.09
CA LYS A 221 -22.08 13.84 -13.52
C LYS A 221 -22.82 12.51 -13.76
N ALA A 222 -23.58 12.46 -14.86
CA ALA A 222 -24.48 11.35 -15.21
C ALA A 222 -25.62 11.08 -14.20
N GLY A 223 -25.99 12.06 -13.37
CA GLY A 223 -27.06 11.95 -12.38
C GLY A 223 -26.69 11.09 -11.18
N ILE A 224 -25.39 10.90 -10.91
CA ILE A 224 -24.89 10.06 -9.82
C ILE A 224 -24.90 10.87 -8.52
N THR A 225 -25.59 10.36 -7.50
CA THR A 225 -25.69 11.00 -6.17
C THR A 225 -24.70 10.39 -5.17
N GLY A 226 -24.31 9.13 -5.36
CA GLY A 226 -23.39 8.45 -4.45
C GLY A 226 -22.64 7.29 -5.08
N ILE A 227 -21.39 7.11 -4.66
CA ILE A 227 -20.56 5.95 -4.98
C ILE A 227 -19.95 5.46 -3.67
N ALA A 228 -20.07 4.17 -3.36
CA ALA A 228 -19.49 3.59 -2.15
C ALA A 228 -18.96 2.17 -2.40
N ALA A 229 -17.85 1.81 -1.76
CA ALA A 229 -17.40 0.43 -1.71
C ALA A 229 -18.26 -0.32 -0.67
N LEU A 230 -18.83 -1.46 -1.05
CA LEU A 230 -19.62 -2.32 -0.14
C LEU A 230 -18.73 -3.26 0.66
N ASP A 231 -17.53 -3.54 0.18
CA ASP A 231 -16.55 -4.37 0.83
C ASP A 231 -15.25 -3.60 1.11
N ILE A 232 -14.52 -4.04 2.14
CA ILE A 232 -13.20 -3.49 2.48
C ILE A 232 -12.24 -3.64 1.29
N ASP A 233 -12.42 -4.66 0.45
CA ASP A 233 -11.54 -4.91 -0.70
C ASP A 233 -11.86 -4.06 -1.94
N GLY A 234 -12.96 -3.30 -1.92
CA GLY A 234 -13.43 -2.50 -3.05
C GLY A 234 -13.74 -3.32 -4.31
N ARG A 235 -14.05 -4.62 -4.17
CA ARG A 235 -14.46 -5.46 -5.30
C ARG A 235 -15.90 -5.21 -5.68
N GLU A 236 -16.75 -4.84 -4.74
CA GLU A 236 -18.15 -4.54 -4.99
C GLU A 236 -18.40 -3.06 -4.69
N ILE A 237 -18.79 -2.31 -5.72
CA ILE A 237 -19.14 -0.90 -5.61
C ILE A 237 -20.64 -0.75 -5.80
N GLU A 238 -21.25 0.04 -4.93
CA GLU A 238 -22.59 0.58 -5.12
C GLU A 238 -22.53 1.98 -5.74
N ILE A 239 -23.33 2.20 -6.79
CA ILE A 239 -23.56 3.50 -7.42
C ILE A 239 -25.05 3.82 -7.24
N LYS A 240 -25.35 5.03 -6.78
CA LYS A 240 -26.70 5.57 -6.59
C LYS A 240 -26.91 6.74 -7.53
N TRP A 241 -28.09 6.79 -8.14
CA TRP A 241 -28.50 7.86 -9.03
C TRP A 241 -29.68 8.66 -8.45
N ALA A 242 -29.84 9.89 -8.93
CA ALA A 242 -30.92 10.79 -8.54
C ALA A 242 -32.32 10.27 -8.94
N ASP A 243 -32.42 9.39 -9.94
CA ASP A 243 -33.69 8.78 -10.38
C ASP A 243 -34.17 7.64 -9.46
N GLY A 244 -33.53 7.45 -8.30
CA GLY A 244 -33.84 6.35 -7.38
C GLY A 244 -33.36 4.99 -7.86
N THR A 245 -32.44 4.92 -8.84
CA THR A 245 -31.78 3.67 -9.21
C THR A 245 -30.52 3.43 -8.38
N SER A 246 -30.23 2.14 -8.13
CA SER A 246 -28.98 1.69 -7.52
C SER A 246 -28.38 0.54 -8.33
N GLY A 247 -27.06 0.54 -8.42
CA GLY A 247 -26.28 -0.31 -9.28
C GLY A 247 -25.11 -0.91 -8.53
N ARG A 248 -24.96 -2.23 -8.63
CA ARG A 248 -23.82 -2.95 -8.07
C ARG A 248 -22.88 -3.38 -9.16
N VAL A 249 -21.61 -3.10 -8.96
CA VAL A 249 -20.54 -3.33 -9.93
C VAL A 249 -19.45 -4.17 -9.27
N TRP A 250 -19.09 -5.28 -9.90
CA TRP A 250 -17.99 -6.13 -9.47
C TRP A 250 -16.74 -5.86 -10.28
N ILE A 251 -15.62 -5.63 -9.60
CA ILE A 251 -14.35 -5.22 -10.16
C ILE A 251 -13.30 -6.31 -9.94
N SER A 252 -12.61 -6.65 -11.03
CA SER A 252 -11.50 -7.60 -11.02
C SER A 252 -10.25 -7.03 -10.35
N LYS A 253 -9.27 -7.90 -10.14
CA LYS A 253 -7.93 -7.52 -9.63
C LYS A 253 -7.16 -6.58 -10.56
N ALA A 254 -7.55 -6.48 -11.83
CA ALA A 254 -6.93 -5.62 -12.82
C ALA A 254 -7.68 -4.28 -13.03
N GLY A 255 -8.71 -3.99 -12.23
CA GLY A 255 -9.52 -2.77 -12.38
C GLY A 255 -10.49 -2.82 -13.57
N VAL A 256 -10.86 -4.04 -14.00
CA VAL A 256 -11.86 -4.28 -15.05
C VAL A 256 -13.20 -4.65 -14.41
N VAL A 257 -14.28 -4.07 -14.90
CA VAL A 257 -15.65 -4.41 -14.49
C VAL A 257 -16.02 -5.78 -15.06
N GLU A 258 -16.26 -6.75 -14.19
CA GLU A 258 -16.64 -8.12 -14.56
C GLU A 258 -18.14 -8.28 -14.69
N LYS A 259 -18.89 -7.62 -13.81
CA LYS A 259 -20.35 -7.74 -13.73
C LYS A 259 -20.95 -6.44 -13.25
N ALA A 260 -22.12 -6.10 -13.76
CA ALA A 260 -22.92 -4.98 -13.30
C ALA A 260 -24.40 -5.37 -13.25
N VAL A 261 -25.10 -4.91 -12.22
CA VAL A 261 -26.55 -5.07 -12.08
C VAL A 261 -27.14 -3.75 -11.61
N VAL A 262 -28.08 -3.21 -12.36
CA VAL A 262 -28.74 -1.93 -12.04
C VAL A 262 -30.24 -2.13 -11.89
N LYS A 263 -30.80 -1.63 -10.79
CA LYS A 263 -32.22 -1.76 -10.46
C LYS A 263 -32.78 -0.42 -9.98
N ALA A 264 -34.01 -0.12 -10.38
CA ALA A 264 -34.79 0.93 -9.73
C ALA A 264 -35.20 0.47 -8.32
N VAL A 265 -34.93 1.28 -7.30
CA VAL A 265 -35.19 0.91 -5.90
C VAL A 265 -36.68 0.75 -5.64
N GLU A 266 -37.51 1.64 -6.20
CA GLU A 266 -38.96 1.66 -5.98
C GLU A 266 -39.70 0.51 -6.67
N THR A 267 -39.37 0.24 -7.94
CA THR A 267 -40.09 -0.75 -8.76
C THR A 267 -39.40 -2.11 -8.81
N GLY A 268 -38.14 -2.21 -8.37
CA GLY A 268 -37.29 -3.38 -8.54
C GLY A 268 -36.94 -3.71 -9.99
N ALA A 269 -37.38 -2.89 -10.96
CA ALA A 269 -37.18 -3.13 -12.38
C ALA A 269 -35.70 -3.00 -12.75
N ARG A 270 -35.21 -3.95 -13.57
CA ARG A 270 -33.81 -4.00 -13.99
C ARG A 270 -33.56 -3.07 -15.18
N ARG A 271 -32.61 -2.15 -15.04
CA ARG A 271 -32.20 -1.18 -16.08
C ARG A 271 -31.07 -1.77 -16.95
N ARG A 272 -31.44 -2.51 -18.00
CA ARG A 272 -30.47 -3.20 -18.89
C ARG A 272 -29.67 -2.26 -19.78
N ASP A 273 -30.20 -1.08 -20.04
CA ASP A 273 -29.57 0.02 -20.75
C ASP A 273 -28.34 0.55 -20.00
N LEU A 274 -28.48 0.88 -18.70
CA LEU A 274 -27.37 1.30 -17.85
C LEU A 274 -26.34 0.18 -17.67
N GLU A 275 -26.78 -1.06 -17.48
CA GLU A 275 -25.86 -2.21 -17.41
C GLU A 275 -25.03 -2.37 -18.69
N ARG A 276 -25.63 -2.12 -19.86
CA ARG A 276 -24.92 -2.18 -21.15
C ARG A 276 -23.90 -1.06 -21.28
N LYS A 277 -24.19 0.14 -20.78
CA LYS A 277 -23.22 1.25 -20.74
C LYS A 277 -22.05 0.94 -19.81
N ILE A 278 -22.32 0.39 -18.63
CA ILE A 278 -21.29 0.00 -17.65
C ILE A 278 -20.35 -1.08 -18.21
N LEU A 279 -20.92 -2.11 -18.85
CA LEU A 279 -20.18 -3.25 -19.42
C LEU A 279 -19.67 -3.00 -20.86
N GLY A 280 -20.02 -1.87 -21.44
CA GLY A 280 -19.61 -1.45 -22.78
C GLY A 280 -18.20 -0.88 -22.82
N GLY A 281 -17.66 -0.71 -24.03
CA GLY A 281 -16.34 -0.13 -24.25
C GLY A 281 -15.18 -0.97 -23.69
N ASP A 282 -14.23 -0.32 -23.04
CA ASP A 282 -12.99 -0.90 -22.51
C ASP A 282 -13.16 -1.61 -21.16
N ARG A 283 -14.35 -1.54 -20.56
CA ARG A 283 -14.71 -2.12 -19.25
C ARG A 283 -13.82 -1.69 -18.10
N ARG A 284 -13.01 -0.64 -18.24
CA ARG A 284 -12.16 -0.14 -17.16
C ARG A 284 -12.97 0.73 -16.21
N VAL A 285 -12.63 0.66 -14.93
CA VAL A 285 -13.27 1.47 -13.89
C VAL A 285 -12.96 2.96 -14.11
N GLU A 286 -11.75 3.31 -14.54
CA GLU A 286 -11.27 4.69 -14.70
C GLU A 286 -12.03 5.55 -15.73
N GLY A 287 -12.84 4.95 -16.61
CA GLY A 287 -13.67 5.66 -17.61
C GLY A 287 -15.18 5.45 -17.41
N LEU A 288 -15.58 4.90 -16.26
CA LEU A 288 -16.97 4.50 -16.03
C LEU A 288 -17.94 5.70 -16.04
N VAL A 289 -17.55 6.81 -15.42
CA VAL A 289 -18.40 8.02 -15.33
C VAL A 289 -18.64 8.60 -16.73
N ASP A 290 -17.61 8.70 -17.56
CA ASP A 290 -17.74 9.19 -18.93
C ASP A 290 -18.64 8.29 -19.79
N ARG A 291 -18.56 6.97 -19.61
CA ARG A 291 -19.44 6.00 -20.30
C ARG A 291 -20.90 6.11 -19.85
N LEU A 292 -21.15 6.52 -18.61
CA LEU A 292 -22.51 6.74 -18.11
C LEU A 292 -23.08 8.09 -18.58
N ALA A 293 -22.22 9.08 -18.79
CA ALA A 293 -22.60 10.40 -19.30
C ALA A 293 -22.85 10.43 -20.82
N SER A 294 -22.23 9.53 -21.58
CA SER A 294 -22.50 9.33 -23.01
C SER A 294 -23.78 8.56 -23.30
#